data_AF-A0A920N790-F1
#
_entry.id   AF-A0A920N790-F1
#
_cell.length_a   1.000
_cell.length_b   1.000
_cell.length_c   1.000
_cell.angle_alpha   90.00
_cell.angle_beta   90.00
_cell.angle_gamma   90.00
#
_symmetry.space_group_name_H-M   'P 1'
#
loop_
_entity.id
_entity.type
_entity.pdbx_description
1 polymer ?
#
loop_
_entity_poly.entity_id
_entity_poly.type
_entity_poly.pdbx_seq_one_letter_code
_entity_poly.pdbx_strand_id
1 'polypeptide(L)'
;MLIGGQSFFDRREVRDMISYLKVIANPDDELSLLRIINRPARGIGDGTVSKLLERAVESGQSLGMSCRRPLPTATYPSEAPRTLSDSGR
;
A
#
# COMPACT_ATOMS: atom_id res chain seq x y z
N MET A 1 -18.93 30.82 -21.76
CA MET A 1 -17.74 30.78 -20.88
C MET A 1 -17.37 29.32 -20.70
N LEU A 2 -16.34 28.87 -21.43
CA LEU A 2 -15.92 27.48 -21.49
C LEU A 2 -15.11 27.17 -20.22
N ILE A 3 -15.75 26.58 -19.21
CA ILE A 3 -15.01 25.96 -18.10
C ILE A 3 -14.55 24.60 -18.64
N GLY A 4 -13.27 24.55 -19.04
CA GLY A 4 -12.63 23.39 -19.64
C GLY A 4 -12.85 22.11 -18.81
N GLY A 5 -13.68 21.23 -19.35
CA GLY A 5 -14.12 19.97 -18.72
C GLY A 5 -13.16 18.80 -18.91
N GLN A 6 -11.87 18.92 -18.54
CA GLN A 6 -10.94 17.79 -18.72
C GLN A 6 -9.82 17.65 -17.67
N SER A 7 -9.91 18.19 -16.45
CA SER A 7 -8.76 18.03 -15.51
C SER A 7 -9.11 17.98 -14.03
N PHE A 8 -10.34 17.59 -13.68
CA PHE A 8 -10.65 17.33 -12.27
C PHE A 8 -10.21 15.92 -11.85
N PHE A 9 -10.59 14.91 -12.63
CA PHE A 9 -10.28 13.50 -12.34
C PHE A 9 -8.84 13.09 -12.63
N ASP A 10 -8.10 13.85 -13.45
CA ASP A 10 -6.69 13.55 -13.76
C ASP A 10 -5.73 13.93 -12.63
N ARG A 11 -6.18 14.78 -11.70
CA ARG A 11 -5.40 15.22 -10.55
C ARG A 11 -4.97 13.99 -9.75
N ARG A 12 -3.69 13.96 -9.38
CA ARG A 12 -3.09 12.83 -8.64
C ARG A 12 -3.83 12.59 -7.32
N GLU A 13 -4.17 13.65 -6.61
CA GLU A 13 -4.92 13.61 -5.35
C GLU A 13 -6.32 13.00 -5.52
N VAL A 14 -7.04 13.38 -6.58
CA VAL A 14 -8.39 12.85 -6.85
C VAL A 14 -8.32 11.35 -7.14
N ARG A 15 -7.33 10.90 -7.92
CA ARG A 15 -7.11 9.47 -8.16
C ARG A 15 -6.72 8.71 -6.90
N ASP A 16 -5.92 9.30 -6.03
CA ASP A 16 -5.52 8.69 -4.78
C ASP A 16 -6.73 8.55 -3.84
N MET A 17 -7.57 9.58 -3.74
CA MET A 17 -8.85 9.52 -3.01
C MET A 17 -9.81 8.46 -3.55
N ILE A 18 -9.95 8.37 -4.87
CA ILE A 18 -10.75 7.31 -5.50
C ILE A 18 -10.17 5.94 -5.17
N SER A 19 -8.86 5.79 -5.14
CA SER A 19 -8.19 4.53 -4.80
C SER A 19 -8.43 4.15 -3.34
N TYR A 20 -8.45 5.11 -2.41
CA TYR A 20 -8.88 4.85 -1.03
C TYR A 20 -10.32 4.36 -0.95
N LEU A 21 -11.25 5.04 -1.63
CA LEU A 21 -12.66 4.65 -1.64
C LEU A 21 -12.84 3.24 -2.23
N LYS A 22 -12.12 2.92 -3.30
CA LYS A 22 -12.11 1.58 -3.91
C LYS A 22 -11.63 0.51 -2.96
N VAL A 23 -10.53 0.74 -2.25
CA VAL A 23 -9.99 -0.23 -1.28
C VAL A 23 -10.94 -0.44 -0.10
N ILE A 24 -11.65 0.61 0.34
CA ILE A 24 -12.68 0.48 1.38
C ILE A 24 -13.87 -0.34 0.89
N ALA A 25 -14.32 -0.12 -0.36
CA ALA A 25 -15.44 -0.85 -0.95
C ALA A 25 -15.09 -2.29 -1.33
N ASN A 26 -13.86 -2.51 -1.79
CA ASN A 26 -13.31 -3.79 -2.18
C ASN A 26 -11.82 -3.89 -1.80
N PRO A 27 -11.48 -4.56 -0.69
CA PRO A 27 -10.10 -4.73 -0.25
C PRO A 27 -9.27 -5.63 -1.16
N ASP A 28 -9.90 -6.32 -2.13
CA ASP A 28 -9.22 -7.22 -3.06
C ASP A 28 -8.64 -6.50 -4.30
N ASP A 29 -8.85 -5.18 -4.44
CA ASP A 29 -8.28 -4.39 -5.53
C ASP A 29 -6.80 -4.07 -5.28
N GLU A 30 -5.92 -4.94 -5.80
CA GLU A 30 -4.46 -4.84 -5.66
C GLU A 30 -3.89 -3.57 -6.28
N LEU A 31 -4.41 -3.11 -7.41
CA LEU A 31 -3.90 -1.93 -8.12
C LEU A 31 -4.18 -0.65 -7.33
N SER A 32 -5.40 -0.53 -6.78
CA SER A 32 -5.75 0.59 -5.91
C SER A 32 -4.94 0.55 -4.61
N LEU A 33 -4.71 -0.64 -4.05
CA LEU A 33 -3.94 -0.84 -2.82
C LEU A 33 -2.45 -0.47 -2.98
N LEU A 34 -1.79 -0.96 -4.03
CA LEU A 34 -0.39 -0.64 -4.35
C LEU A 34 -0.17 0.86 -4.56
N ARG A 35 -1.18 1.56 -5.06
CA ARG A 35 -1.11 3.01 -5.26
C ARG A 35 -1.17 3.78 -3.94
N ILE A 36 -2.04 3.38 -3.01
CA ILE A 36 -2.23 4.07 -1.73
C ILE A 36 -1.30 3.58 -0.61
N ILE A 37 -0.57 2.47 -0.81
CA ILE A 37 0.27 1.87 0.24
C ILE A 37 1.34 2.84 0.76
N ASN A 38 1.91 3.65 -0.15
CA ASN A 38 2.96 4.63 0.13
C ASN A 38 2.45 6.07 0.18
N ARG A 39 1.12 6.26 0.30
CA ARG A 39 0.49 7.56 0.51
C ARG A 39 -0.33 7.49 1.83
N PRO A 40 -0.15 8.44 2.77
CA PRO A 40 1.06 9.24 3.00
C PRO A 40 2.32 8.34 3.12
N ALA A 41 3.54 8.90 3.05
CA ALA A 41 4.76 8.09 3.03
C ALA A 41 4.89 7.23 4.31
N ARG A 42 4.63 5.93 4.19
CA ARG A 42 4.70 4.96 5.30
C ARG A 42 6.09 4.31 5.44
N GLY A 43 7.03 4.63 4.55
CA GLY A 43 8.35 4.01 4.53
C GLY A 43 8.32 2.54 4.10
N ILE A 44 7.28 2.10 3.37
CA ILE A 44 7.21 0.72 2.86
C ILE A 44 8.04 0.66 1.58
N GLY A 45 9.25 0.10 1.70
CA GLY A 45 10.16 -0.09 0.58
C GLY A 45 9.65 -1.11 -0.43
N ASP A 46 10.12 -1.00 -1.68
CA ASP A 46 9.71 -1.86 -2.78
C ASP A 46 9.95 -3.36 -2.48
N GLY A 47 11.03 -3.69 -1.76
CA GLY A 47 11.31 -5.06 -1.33
C GLY A 47 10.29 -5.66 -0.36
N THR A 48 9.59 -4.83 0.41
CA THR A 48 8.47 -5.27 1.27
C THR A 48 7.21 -5.49 0.43
N VAL A 49 6.97 -4.62 -0.56
CA VAL A 49 5.83 -4.75 -1.47
C VAL A 49 5.94 -6.03 -2.31
N SER A 50 7.11 -6.32 -2.87
CA SER A 50 7.33 -7.54 -3.67
C SER A 50 7.05 -8.82 -2.88
N LYS A 51 7.44 -8.89 -1.61
CA LYS A 51 7.15 -10.05 -0.76
C LYS A 51 5.69 -10.19 -0.39
N LEU A 52 5.01 -9.06 -0.19
CA LEU A 52 3.56 -9.07 0.02
C LEU A 52 2.84 -9.63 -1.21
N LEU A 53 3.32 -9.29 -2.40
CA LEU A 53 2.82 -9.84 -3.67
C LEU A 53 3.14 -11.33 -3.82
N GLU A 54 4.39 -11.75 -3.59
CA GLU A 54 4.78 -13.17 -3.60
C GLU A 54 3.91 -14.00 -2.66
N ARG A 55 3.67 -13.50 -1.43
CA ARG A 55 2.82 -14.16 -0.44
C ARG A 55 1.35 -14.18 -0.83
N ALA A 56 0.84 -13.13 -1.47
CA ALA A 56 -0.52 -13.10 -2.00
C ALA A 56 -0.71 -14.20 -3.07
N VAL A 57 0.27 -14.34 -3.96
CA VAL A 57 0.30 -15.40 -4.98
C VAL A 57 0.40 -16.79 -4.35
N GLU A 58 1.28 -17.01 -3.39
CA GLU A 58 1.44 -18.30 -2.69
C GLU A 58 0.19 -18.73 -1.92
N SER A 59 -0.49 -17.77 -1.29
CA SER A 59 -1.69 -18.04 -0.50
C SER A 59 -2.98 -18.09 -1.33
N GLY A 60 -2.93 -17.71 -2.60
CA GLY A 60 -4.11 -17.57 -3.46
C GLY A 60 -5.12 -16.56 -2.92
N GLN A 61 -4.68 -15.64 -2.06
CA GLN A 61 -5.52 -14.63 -1.42
C GLN A 61 -5.14 -13.24 -1.94
N SER A 62 -6.11 -12.33 -1.94
CA SER A 62 -5.86 -10.95 -2.33
C SER A 62 -4.80 -10.28 -1.46
N LEU A 63 -4.10 -9.28 -2.03
CA LEU A 63 -3.12 -8.49 -1.32
C LEU A 63 -3.68 -7.86 -0.03
N GLY A 64 -4.95 -7.41 -0.04
CA GLY A 64 -5.63 -6.85 1.13
C GLY A 64 -5.81 -7.86 2.27
N MET A 65 -6.18 -9.10 1.94
CA MET A 65 -6.29 -10.19 2.92
C MET A 65 -4.92 -10.60 3.47
N SER A 66 -3.90 -10.63 2.61
CA SER A 66 -2.52 -10.93 2.98
C SER A 66 -1.92 -9.88 3.93
N CYS A 67 -2.27 -8.60 3.75
CA CYS A 67 -1.85 -7.50 4.64
C CYS A 67 -2.43 -7.60 6.06
N ARG A 68 -3.60 -8.24 6.23
CA ARG A 68 -4.28 -8.35 7.54
C ARG A 68 -3.58 -9.32 8.48
N ARG A 69 -2.81 -10.27 7.94
CA ARG A 69 -2.16 -11.32 8.72
C ARG A 69 -0.75 -10.88 9.13
N PRO A 70 -0.34 -11.08 10.39
CA PRO A 70 1.03 -10.81 10.80
C PRO A 70 2.01 -11.62 9.96
N LEU A 71 2.98 -10.92 9.39
CA LEU A 71 4.01 -11.51 8.53
C LEU A 71 5.03 -12.24 9.41
N PRO A 72 5.50 -13.43 9.00
CA PRO A 72 6.59 -14.10 9.70
C PRO A 72 7.84 -13.23 9.65
N THR A 73 8.36 -12.86 10.82
CA THR A 73 9.47 -11.90 11.03
C THR A 73 10.84 -12.35 10.49
N ALA A 74 10.93 -13.52 9.86
CA ALA A 74 12.20 -14.15 9.49
C ALA A 74 12.76 -13.69 8.12
N THR A 75 12.00 -12.97 7.29
CA THR A 75 12.33 -12.79 5.87
C THR A 75 12.33 -11.33 5.39
N TYR A 76 12.97 -10.42 6.13
CA TYR A 76 13.33 -9.09 5.61
C TYR A 76 14.85 -8.90 5.55
N PRO A 77 15.48 -9.00 4.36
CA PRO A 77 16.79 -8.41 4.13
C PRO A 77 16.61 -6.91 3.90
N SER A 78 17.44 -6.13 4.59
CA SER A 78 17.64 -4.68 4.43
C SER A 78 16.56 -3.76 5.06
N GLU A 79 16.86 -3.35 6.30
CA GLU A 79 16.63 -2.01 6.86
C GLU A 79 15.18 -1.54 7.06
N ALA A 80 14.57 -1.98 8.16
CA ALA A 80 13.77 -1.05 8.95
C ALA A 80 14.74 -0.02 9.57
N PRO A 81 14.67 1.28 9.25
CA PRO A 81 15.46 2.26 9.96
C PRO A 81 15.02 2.22 11.42
N ARG A 82 15.93 1.72 12.26
CA ARG A 82 15.88 1.73 13.71
C ARG A 82 15.41 3.10 14.20
N THR A 83 14.15 3.23 14.59
CA THR A 83 13.69 4.25 15.53
C THR A 83 12.47 3.71 16.27
N LEU A 84 12.49 3.85 17.61
CA LEU A 84 11.48 3.42 18.59
C LEU A 84 11.44 1.92 18.97
N SER A 85 12.46 1.45 19.68
CA SER A 85 12.24 0.64 20.91
C SER A 85 13.45 0.51 21.83
N ASP A 86 14.58 1.17 21.54
CA ASP A 86 15.79 1.10 22.39
C ASP A 86 16.18 2.50 22.92
N SER A 87 15.29 3.09 23.73
CA SER A 87 15.67 4.10 24.72
C SER A 87 15.05 3.69 26.06
N GLY A 88 15.65 2.68 26.66
CA GLY A 88 15.11 2.06 27.87
C GLY A 88 16.03 1.05 28.54
N ARG A 89 17.36 1.18 28.35
CA ARG A 89 18.42 0.74 29.28
C ARG A 89 19.79 1.13 28.73
#